data_AF-A0A1V5DUR2-F1
#
_entry.id   AF-A0A1V5DUR2-F1
#
_cell.length_a   1.000
_cell.length_b   1.000
_cell.length_c   1.000
_cell.angle_alpha   90.00
_cell.angle_beta   90.00
_cell.angle_gamma   90.00
#
_symmetry.space_group_name_H-M   'P 1'
#
loop_
_entity.id
_entity.type
_entity.pdbx_description
1 polymer ?
#
loop_
_entity_poly.entity_id
_entity_poly.type
_entity_poly.pdbx_seq_one_letter_code
_entity_poly.pdbx_strand_id
1 'polypeptide(L)'
;MKTRLWLLAIMMFLFYLPAVHAQEEGKLRAMQQRAAHITKLKNDYVARVLNSYKIPNERNADGVVIRISMNGQWVDVKAIDIVPVLKESADKKQYVAGHELYFYTQNEILDLLSDLIIR
;
A
#
# COMPACT_ATOMS: atom_id res chain seq x y z
N MET A 1 36.37 43.48 -20.76
CA MET A 1 36.61 42.29 -19.89
C MET A 1 35.41 41.91 -19.01
N LYS A 2 34.62 42.86 -18.48
CA LYS A 2 33.48 42.59 -17.58
C LYS A 2 32.33 41.76 -18.21
N THR A 3 32.05 41.94 -19.51
CA THR A 3 30.98 41.20 -20.23
C THR A 3 31.28 39.73 -20.44
N ARG A 4 32.55 39.37 -20.67
CA ARG A 4 33.00 37.97 -20.81
C ARG A 4 32.90 37.21 -19.49
N LEU A 5 33.13 37.90 -18.36
CA LEU A 5 33.00 37.30 -17.02
C LEU A 5 31.53 36.97 -16.69
N TRP A 6 30.60 37.84 -17.09
CA TRP A 6 29.16 37.63 -16.91
C TRP A 6 28.62 36.47 -17.74
N LEU A 7 29.06 36.34 -19.00
CA LEU A 7 28.69 35.20 -19.86
C LEU A 7 29.16 33.87 -19.28
N LEU A 8 30.36 33.84 -18.69
CA LEU A 8 30.91 32.65 -18.06
C LEU A 8 30.13 32.26 -16.79
N ALA A 9 29.71 33.24 -15.98
CA ALA A 9 28.88 33.00 -14.81
C ALA A 9 27.48 32.49 -15.17
N ILE A 10 26.83 33.04 -16.20
CA ILE A 10 25.52 32.58 -16.68
C ILE A 10 25.61 31.18 -17.26
N MET A 11 26.64 30.90 -18.07
CA MET A 11 26.88 29.58 -18.62
C MET A 11 27.10 28.56 -17.50
N MET A 12 27.90 28.90 -16.49
CA MET A 12 28.11 28.03 -15.34
C MET A 12 26.81 27.78 -14.55
N PHE A 13 25.98 28.81 -14.35
CA PHE A 13 24.68 28.68 -13.69
C PHE A 13 23.71 27.74 -14.43
N LEU A 14 23.68 27.80 -15.76
CA LEU A 14 22.83 26.94 -16.59
C LEU A 14 23.23 25.46 -16.52
N PHE A 15 24.50 25.14 -16.28
CA PHE A 15 24.97 23.75 -16.14
C PHE A 15 24.61 23.11 -14.78
N TYR A 16 24.30 23.89 -13.73
CA TYR A 16 23.96 23.35 -12.40
C TYR A 16 22.46 23.09 -12.18
N LEU A 17 21.57 23.70 -12.98
CA LEU A 17 20.11 23.49 -12.90
C LEU A 17 19.64 22.03 -13.13
N PRO A 18 20.17 21.25 -14.10
CA PRO A 18 19.62 19.92 -14.39
C PRO A 18 19.87 18.87 -13.30
N ALA A 19 20.89 19.07 -12.44
CA ALA A 19 21.21 18.12 -11.37
C ALA A 19 20.14 18.10 -10.26
N VAL A 20 19.49 19.23 -9.98
CA VAL A 20 18.47 19.36 -8.94
C VAL A 20 17.16 18.67 -9.36
N HIS A 21 16.75 18.86 -10.62
CA HIS A 21 15.51 18.25 -11.13
C HIS A 21 15.59 16.72 -11.25
N ALA A 22 16.75 16.18 -11.61
CA ALA A 22 16.95 14.72 -11.68
C ALA A 22 16.77 14.03 -10.31
N GLN A 23 17.19 14.69 -9.23
CA GLN A 23 17.05 14.17 -7.86
C GLN A 23 15.60 14.15 -7.39
N GLU A 24 14.81 15.18 -7.71
CA GLU A 24 13.39 15.24 -7.37
C GLU A 24 12.56 14.22 -8.15
N GLU A 25 12.82 14.05 -9.44
CA GLU A 25 12.16 13.03 -10.25
C GLU A 25 12.47 11.61 -9.75
N GLY A 26 13.73 11.32 -9.41
CA GLY A 26 14.11 10.03 -8.84
C GLY A 26 13.37 9.72 -7.54
N LYS A 27 13.22 10.71 -6.67
CA LYS A 27 12.48 10.59 -5.40
C LYS A 27 10.99 10.33 -5.63
N LEU A 28 10.35 11.06 -6.54
CA LEU A 28 8.94 10.87 -6.88
C LEU A 28 8.68 9.47 -7.45
N ARG A 29 9.53 9.00 -8.38
CA ARG A 29 9.43 7.65 -8.95
C ARG A 29 9.59 6.57 -7.87
N ALA A 30 10.56 6.71 -6.98
CA ALA A 30 10.76 5.77 -5.87
C ALA A 30 9.55 5.72 -4.93
N MET A 31 8.92 6.86 -4.64
CA MET A 31 7.70 6.92 -3.84
C MET A 31 6.53 6.23 -4.53
N GLN A 32 6.35 6.46 -5.84
CA GLN A 32 5.29 5.81 -6.63
C GLN A 32 5.48 4.29 -6.67
N GLN A 33 6.70 3.82 -6.91
CA GLN A 33 7.03 2.39 -6.88
C GLN A 33 6.74 1.77 -5.51
N ARG A 34 7.12 2.45 -4.43
CA ARG A 34 6.82 1.99 -3.07
C ARG A 34 5.33 1.95 -2.80
N ALA A 35 4.57 2.96 -3.22
CA ALA A 35 3.12 2.98 -3.06
C ALA A 35 2.47 1.82 -3.82
N ALA A 36 2.85 1.58 -5.09
CA ALA A 36 2.36 0.46 -5.88
C ALA A 36 2.70 -0.90 -5.24
N HIS A 37 3.91 -1.05 -4.71
CA HIS A 37 4.34 -2.25 -4.00
C HIS A 37 3.51 -2.50 -2.74
N ILE A 38 3.30 -1.47 -1.91
CA ILE A 38 2.47 -1.57 -0.69
C ILE A 38 1.02 -1.92 -1.04
N THR A 39 0.45 -1.30 -2.07
CA THR A 39 -0.90 -1.62 -2.54
C THR A 39 -1.02 -3.08 -2.95
N LYS A 40 -0.05 -3.59 -3.72
CA LYS A 40 -0.01 -5.00 -4.10
C LYS A 40 0.07 -5.92 -2.88
N LEU A 41 0.98 -5.65 -1.93
CA LEU A 41 1.11 -6.43 -0.70
C LEU A 41 -0.19 -6.46 0.10
N LYS A 42 -0.88 -5.31 0.22
CA LYS A 42 -2.16 -5.21 0.91
C LYS A 42 -3.22 -6.08 0.23
N ASN A 43 -3.35 -5.96 -1.09
CA ASN A 43 -4.33 -6.71 -1.87
C ASN A 43 -4.07 -8.23 -1.82
N ASP A 44 -2.80 -8.64 -1.94
CA ASP A 44 -2.39 -10.05 -1.86
C ASP A 44 -2.54 -10.62 -0.44
N TYR A 45 -2.39 -9.79 0.59
CA TYR A 45 -2.68 -10.20 1.96
C TYR A 45 -4.16 -10.51 2.16
N VAL A 46 -5.06 -9.59 1.77
CA VAL A 46 -6.51 -9.81 1.89
C VAL A 46 -6.94 -11.09 1.17
N ALA A 47 -6.46 -11.31 -0.06
CA ALA A 47 -6.78 -12.51 -0.81
C ALA A 47 -6.26 -13.79 -0.11
N ARG A 48 -5.04 -13.77 0.45
CA ARG A 48 -4.50 -14.90 1.23
C ARG A 48 -5.33 -15.20 2.46
N VAL A 49 -5.76 -14.17 3.18
CA VAL A 49 -6.64 -14.33 4.34
C VAL A 49 -7.95 -14.98 3.91
N LEU A 50 -8.67 -14.42 2.93
CA LEU A 50 -9.92 -15.03 2.46
C LEU A 50 -9.74 -16.49 2.01
N ASN A 51 -8.65 -16.78 1.31
CA ASN A 51 -8.32 -18.14 0.87
C ASN A 51 -8.01 -19.08 2.04
N SER A 52 -7.33 -18.63 3.12
CA SER A 52 -7.05 -19.48 4.28
C SER A 52 -8.31 -19.87 5.03
N TYR A 53 -9.32 -19.00 5.05
CA TYR A 53 -10.65 -19.28 5.62
C TYR A 53 -11.61 -19.90 4.60
N LYS A 54 -11.13 -20.23 3.38
CA LYS A 54 -11.92 -20.83 2.29
C LYS A 54 -13.14 -19.97 1.89
N ILE A 55 -13.03 -18.65 2.03
CA ILE A 55 -14.08 -17.70 1.62
C ILE A 55 -13.90 -17.40 0.13
N PRO A 56 -14.86 -17.78 -0.74
CA PRO A 56 -14.80 -17.47 -2.16
C PRO A 56 -14.77 -15.95 -2.37
N ASN A 57 -13.87 -15.49 -3.23
CA ASN A 57 -13.66 -14.08 -3.51
C ASN A 57 -13.38 -13.84 -4.99
N GLU A 58 -13.79 -12.69 -5.49
CA GLU A 58 -13.50 -12.21 -6.83
C GLU A 58 -12.56 -11.00 -6.75
N ARG A 59 -11.54 -11.00 -7.62
CA ARG A 59 -10.52 -9.95 -7.67
C ARG A 59 -10.56 -9.25 -9.02
N ASN A 60 -10.31 -7.95 -9.02
CA ASN A 60 -10.11 -7.19 -10.25
C ASN A 60 -8.67 -7.37 -10.81
N ALA A 61 -8.36 -6.69 -11.91
CA ALA A 61 -7.03 -6.73 -12.55
C ALA A 61 -5.90 -6.24 -11.64
N ASP A 62 -6.19 -5.32 -10.71
CA ASP A 62 -5.24 -4.79 -9.72
C ASP A 62 -5.10 -5.69 -8.48
N GLY A 63 -5.80 -6.83 -8.46
CA GLY A 63 -5.80 -7.80 -7.37
C GLY A 63 -6.65 -7.39 -6.17
N VAL A 64 -7.42 -6.29 -6.25
CA VAL A 64 -8.36 -5.84 -5.21
C VAL A 64 -9.54 -6.80 -5.16
N VAL A 65 -9.93 -7.22 -3.96
CA VAL A 65 -11.15 -8.01 -3.75
C VAL A 65 -12.36 -7.11 -3.91
N ILE A 66 -13.19 -7.41 -4.91
CA ILE A 66 -14.37 -6.61 -5.26
C ILE A 66 -15.68 -7.27 -4.81
N ARG A 67 -15.69 -8.61 -4.71
CA ARG A 67 -16.85 -9.39 -4.25
C ARG A 67 -16.41 -10.55 -3.38
N ILE A 68 -17.22 -10.87 -2.39
CA ILE A 68 -17.04 -12.04 -1.52
C ILE A 68 -18.34 -12.85 -1.47
N SER A 69 -18.22 -14.17 -1.31
CA SER A 69 -19.39 -15.01 -1.09
C SER A 69 -19.64 -15.17 0.42
N MET A 70 -20.77 -14.66 0.90
CA MET A 70 -21.23 -14.76 2.27
C MET A 70 -22.54 -15.55 2.27
N ASN A 71 -22.60 -16.65 3.04
CA ASN A 71 -23.79 -17.49 3.15
C ASN A 71 -24.36 -17.96 1.78
N GLY A 72 -23.48 -18.18 0.80
CA GLY A 72 -23.84 -18.60 -0.56
C GLY A 72 -24.34 -17.47 -1.47
N GLN A 73 -24.37 -16.22 -1.01
CA GLN A 73 -24.68 -15.04 -1.81
C GLN A 73 -23.40 -14.25 -2.12
N TRP A 74 -23.29 -13.72 -3.34
CA TRP A 74 -22.20 -12.83 -3.71
C TRP A 74 -22.56 -11.40 -3.32
N VAL A 75 -21.67 -10.74 -2.59
CA VAL A 75 -21.86 -9.39 -2.09
C VAL A 75 -20.70 -8.49 -2.53
N ASP A 76 -21.03 -7.28 -2.98
CA ASP A 76 -20.04 -6.28 -3.36
C ASP A 76 -19.34 -5.70 -2.13
N VAL A 77 -18.01 -5.68 -2.20
CA VAL A 77 -17.16 -5.08 -1.18
C VAL A 77 -16.90 -3.62 -1.57
N LYS A 78 -17.28 -2.69 -0.70
CA LYS A 78 -17.07 -1.25 -0.89
C LYS A 78 -15.73 -0.79 -0.34
N ALA A 79 -15.35 -1.31 0.82
CA ALA A 79 -14.12 -0.96 1.50
C ALA A 79 -13.62 -2.14 2.34
N ILE A 80 -12.32 -2.13 2.59
CA ILE A 80 -11.64 -3.15 3.41
C ILE A 80 -10.69 -2.42 4.35
N ASP A 81 -10.94 -2.54 5.65
CA ASP A 81 -10.01 -2.09 6.68
C ASP A 81 -9.22 -3.26 7.23
N ILE A 82 -7.94 -3.02 7.51
CA ILE A 82 -7.03 -4.02 8.07
C ILE A 82 -6.40 -3.40 9.32
N VAL A 83 -6.74 -3.94 10.48
CA VAL A 83 -6.35 -3.40 11.78
C VAL A 83 -5.37 -4.37 12.44
N PRO A 84 -4.14 -3.95 12.78
CA PRO A 84 -3.19 -4.84 13.44
C PRO A 84 -3.63 -5.13 14.88
N VAL A 85 -3.60 -6.39 15.26
CA VAL A 85 -3.84 -6.82 16.64
C VAL A 85 -2.50 -6.94 17.35
N LEU A 86 -2.30 -6.11 18.38
CA LEU A 86 -1.06 -6.06 19.15
C LEU A 86 -1.15 -6.97 20.37
N LYS A 87 -0.08 -7.72 20.65
CA LYS A 87 0.13 -8.43 21.92
C LYS A 87 1.39 -7.96 22.59
N GLU A 88 1.40 -7.99 23.92
CA GLU A 88 2.56 -7.67 24.73
C GLU A 88 3.33 -8.95 25.07
N SER A 89 4.65 -8.93 24.85
CA SER A 89 5.53 -10.04 25.25
C SER A 89 5.87 -9.97 26.74
N ALA A 90 6.45 -11.05 27.28
CA ALA A 90 6.95 -11.08 28.66
C ALA A 90 7.98 -9.96 28.96
N ASP A 91 8.69 -9.48 27.92
CA ASP A 91 9.68 -8.38 28.01
C ASP A 91 9.05 -6.99 27.81
N LYS A 92 7.72 -6.85 27.89
CA LYS A 92 6.96 -5.61 27.65
C LYS A 92 7.13 -5.00 26.25
N LYS A 93 7.51 -5.81 25.25
CA LYS A 93 7.57 -5.37 23.85
C LYS A 93 6.25 -5.71 23.16
N GLN A 94 5.68 -4.74 22.45
CA GLN A 94 4.51 -4.96 21.62
C GLN A 94 4.91 -5.58 20.28
N TYR A 95 4.16 -6.58 19.83
CA TYR A 95 4.31 -7.17 18.50
C TYR A 95 2.95 -7.39 17.85
N VAL A 96 2.91 -7.37 16.53
CA VAL A 96 1.71 -7.67 15.75
C VAL A 96 1.47 -9.18 15.80
N ALA A 97 0.41 -9.59 16.48
CA ALA A 97 0.04 -11.00 16.61
C ALA A 97 -0.85 -11.49 15.47
N GLY A 98 -1.52 -10.57 14.77
CA GLY A 98 -2.46 -10.85 13.69
C GLY A 98 -3.08 -9.55 13.18
N HIS A 99 -4.16 -9.68 12.39
CA HIS A 99 -4.94 -8.54 11.91
C HIS A 99 -6.42 -8.87 11.93
N GLU A 100 -7.24 -7.90 12.31
CA GLU A 100 -8.67 -7.91 12.03
C GLU A 100 -8.93 -7.27 10.67
N LEU A 101 -9.77 -7.90 9.87
CA LEU A 101 -10.18 -7.43 8.55
C LEU A 101 -11.68 -7.15 8.57
N TYR A 102 -12.05 -5.93 8.23
CA TYR A 102 -13.45 -5.51 8.11
C TYR A 102 -13.78 -5.29 6.64
N PHE A 103 -14.71 -6.08 6.10
CA PHE A 103 -15.21 -5.93 4.74
C PHE A 103 -16.57 -5.25 4.77
N TYR A 104 -16.62 -4.00 4.34
CA TYR A 104 -17.85 -3.22 4.28
C TYR A 104 -18.59 -3.50 2.99
N THR A 105 -19.83 -3.98 3.09
CA THR A 105 -20.70 -4.22 1.93
C THR A 105 -21.83 -3.19 1.88
N GLN A 106 -22.86 -3.43 1.07
CA GLN A 106 -24.05 -2.56 1.05
C GLN A 106 -24.87 -2.66 2.34
N ASN A 107 -24.99 -3.86 2.92
CA ASN A 107 -25.97 -4.14 3.97
C ASN A 107 -25.34 -4.70 5.26
N GLU A 108 -24.12 -5.22 5.18
CA GLU A 108 -23.46 -5.91 6.29
C GLU A 108 -21.95 -5.65 6.30
N ILE A 109 -21.32 -5.93 7.44
CA ILE A 109 -19.87 -5.92 7.61
C ILE A 109 -19.47 -7.35 7.94
N LEU A 110 -18.57 -7.93 7.14
CA LEU A 110 -17.88 -9.15 7.52
C LEU A 110 -16.66 -8.77 8.34
N ASP A 111 -16.58 -9.28 9.56
CA ASP A 111 -15.43 -9.18 10.43
C ASP A 111 -14.68 -10.50 10.44
N LEU A 112 -13.36 -10.45 10.27
CA LEU A 112 -12.50 -11.61 10.23
C LEU A 112 -11.18 -11.34 10.98
N LEU A 113 -10.98 -12.07 12.08
CA LEU A 113 -9.71 -12.09 12.80
C LEU A 113 -8.75 -13.10 12.16
N SER A 114 -7.66 -12.60 11.61
CA SER A 114 -6.60 -13.36 10.96
C SER A 114 -5.36 -13.47 11.85
N ASP A 115 -4.92 -14.70 12.12
CA ASP A 115 -3.63 -14.98 12.76
C ASP A 115 -2.44 -14.82 11.79
N LEU A 116 -2.70 -14.50 10.52
CA LEU A 116 -1.66 -14.23 9.54
C LEU A 116 -1.04 -12.84 9.79
N ILE A 117 0.29 -12.80 9.70
CA ILE A 117 1.06 -11.57 9.83
C ILE A 117 1.41 -11.08 8.42
N ILE A 118 1.12 -9.82 8.12
CA ILE A 118 1.60 -9.13 6.92
C ILE A 118 3.13 -9.03 7.01
N ARG A 119 3.83 -9.59 6.02
CA ARG A 119 5.29 -9.53 5.88
C ARG A 119 5.64 -8.87 4.56
#